data_AF-A0A1V4CTR5-F1
#
_entry.id   AF-A0A1V4CTR5-F1
#
_cell.length_a   1.000
_cell.length_b   1.000
_cell.length_c   1.000
_cell.angle_alpha   90.00
_cell.angle_beta   90.00
_cell.angle_gamma   90.00
#
_symmetry.space_group_name_H-M   'P 1'
#
loop_
_entity.id
_entity.type
_entity.pdbx_description
1 polymer ?
#
loop_
_entity_poly.entity_id
_entity_poly.type
_entity_poly.pdbx_seq_one_letter_code
_entity_poly.pdbx_strand_id
1 'polypeptide(L)'
;MLDIAPGEKRKRTAIQDLYGGSRQGGIAPSRKSPNVLLFSNPGRGHQVGYFDGWGTDGCYHYTGEGQTGDQTMTRGNSAILHHVQEGRALHLFDSVARGVVAYMGEFALATDTPWYYRDAPDAEGETRSVIMFRIKPTGAVVKLGEDLAFTPRDEDVVEDVEIEKHQTERMLVNSKVQEREAERREAPLVSAYRDHLQQQGHTVTRKKIIPAGEVRALYTDLFDTTDQVLVEAKGSVTREAVRMAIGQLYDYRRYITPTPALAVLLPARPQQDLIDLCNGSGARVIWPDGTGFQLG
;
A
#
# COMPACT_ATOMS: atom_id res chain seq x y z
N MET A 1 26.08 -18.32 -14.81
CA MET A 1 25.75 -17.28 -15.79
C MET A 1 24.94 -17.91 -16.92
N LEU A 2 23.79 -17.32 -17.26
CA LEU A 2 22.96 -17.79 -18.37
C LEU A 2 23.58 -17.36 -19.72
N ASP A 3 23.43 -18.21 -20.73
CA ASP A 3 23.78 -17.89 -22.12
C ASP A 3 22.53 -17.38 -22.85
N ILE A 4 22.04 -16.25 -22.33
CA ILE A 4 20.86 -15.52 -22.81
C ILE A 4 21.18 -14.03 -22.69
N ALA A 5 21.11 -13.28 -23.79
CA ALA A 5 21.37 -11.84 -23.73
C ALA A 5 20.15 -11.09 -23.17
N PRO A 6 20.32 -10.00 -22.40
CA PRO A 6 19.21 -9.13 -22.02
C PRO A 6 18.39 -8.69 -23.25
N GLY A 7 17.06 -8.78 -23.15
CA GLY A 7 16.10 -8.54 -24.23
C GLY A 7 15.78 -9.76 -25.10
N GLU A 8 16.60 -10.83 -25.03
CA GLU A 8 16.37 -12.04 -25.81
C GLU A 8 15.09 -12.75 -25.37
N LYS A 9 14.29 -13.18 -26.36
CA LYS A 9 13.01 -13.86 -26.15
C LYS A 9 13.17 -15.35 -26.37
N ARG A 10 12.81 -16.17 -25.37
CA ARG A 10 12.81 -17.64 -25.48
C ARG A 10 11.54 -18.24 -24.90
N LYS A 11 11.23 -19.47 -25.31
CA LYS A 11 10.20 -20.27 -24.64
C LYS A 11 10.64 -20.52 -23.21
N ARG A 12 9.74 -20.24 -22.25
CA ARG A 12 9.99 -20.48 -20.82
C ARG A 12 10.43 -21.92 -20.57
N THR A 13 9.79 -22.87 -21.25
CA THR A 13 10.11 -24.29 -21.11
C THR A 13 11.55 -24.60 -21.54
N ALA A 14 12.02 -24.03 -22.65
CA ALA A 14 13.37 -24.25 -23.15
C ALA A 14 14.45 -23.72 -22.18
N ILE A 15 14.20 -22.56 -21.56
CA ILE A 15 15.08 -22.03 -20.50
C ILE A 15 15.15 -23.03 -19.34
N GLN A 16 14.01 -23.56 -18.92
CA GLN A 16 13.93 -24.49 -17.79
C GLN A 16 14.54 -25.88 -18.11
N ASP A 17 14.48 -26.33 -19.36
CA ASP A 17 15.17 -27.55 -19.81
C ASP A 17 16.70 -27.41 -19.70
N LEU A 18 17.21 -26.23 -20.07
CA LEU A 18 18.64 -25.94 -20.03
C LEU A 18 19.12 -25.71 -18.59
N TYR A 19 18.46 -24.82 -17.85
CA TYR A 19 18.98 -24.29 -16.59
C TYR A 19 18.26 -24.82 -15.34
N GLY A 20 17.16 -25.57 -15.49
CA GLY A 20 16.33 -26.09 -14.39
C GLY A 20 15.28 -25.09 -13.90
N GLY A 21 14.91 -25.20 -12.62
CA GLY A 21 13.80 -24.44 -12.03
C GLY A 21 12.45 -25.15 -12.17
N SER A 22 11.53 -24.89 -11.24
CA SER A 22 10.19 -25.46 -11.27
C SER A 22 9.39 -25.02 -12.51
N ARG A 23 8.61 -25.96 -13.08
CA ARG A 23 7.69 -25.65 -14.20
C ARG A 23 6.44 -24.89 -13.73
N GLN A 24 6.17 -24.91 -12.43
CA GLN A 24 5.01 -24.32 -11.79
C GLN A 24 5.50 -23.29 -10.78
N GLY A 25 5.01 -22.04 -10.89
CA GLY A 25 5.40 -20.93 -10.01
C GLY A 25 6.14 -19.78 -10.71
N GLY A 26 6.10 -18.58 -10.15
CA GLY A 26 6.88 -17.42 -10.62
C GLY A 26 8.34 -17.51 -10.19
N ILE A 27 8.59 -18.07 -9.00
CA ILE A 27 9.91 -18.26 -8.41
C ILE A 27 10.34 -19.72 -8.63
N ALA A 28 11.43 -19.92 -9.34
CA ALA A 28 11.88 -21.23 -9.78
C ALA A 28 13.35 -21.46 -9.41
N PRO A 29 13.65 -21.83 -8.15
CA PRO A 29 14.99 -22.22 -7.74
C PRO A 29 15.42 -23.50 -8.48
N SER A 30 16.66 -23.53 -8.97
CA SER A 30 17.20 -24.66 -9.72
C SER A 30 18.06 -25.59 -8.88
N ARG A 31 17.95 -26.90 -9.15
CA ARG A 31 18.88 -27.94 -8.67
C ARG A 31 19.96 -28.30 -9.70
N LYS A 32 19.82 -27.83 -10.94
CA LYS A 32 20.71 -28.15 -12.08
C LYS A 32 21.80 -27.09 -12.28
N SER A 33 21.51 -25.85 -11.91
CA SER A 33 22.43 -24.72 -12.02
C SER A 33 22.29 -23.82 -10.78
N PRO A 34 23.30 -23.00 -10.45
CA PRO A 34 23.27 -22.12 -9.29
C PRO A 34 22.42 -20.87 -9.56
N ASN A 35 21.15 -21.06 -9.89
CA ASN A 35 20.25 -20.01 -10.36
C ASN A 35 18.88 -20.11 -9.67
N VAL A 36 18.27 -18.96 -9.41
CA VAL A 36 16.84 -18.81 -9.14
C VAL A 36 16.24 -18.01 -10.29
N LEU A 37 15.34 -18.66 -11.05
CA LEU A 37 14.68 -18.01 -12.18
C LEU A 37 13.39 -17.36 -11.70
N LEU A 38 13.24 -16.07 -11.95
CA LEU A 38 12.08 -15.26 -11.58
C LEU A 38 11.30 -14.91 -12.83
N PHE A 39 10.01 -15.22 -12.84
CA PHE A 39 9.11 -14.96 -13.97
C PHE A 39 8.04 -13.98 -13.52
N SER A 40 8.06 -12.77 -14.07
CA SER A 40 7.00 -11.78 -13.88
C SER A 40 5.95 -11.88 -14.98
N ASN A 41 4.70 -11.62 -14.61
CA ASN A 41 3.58 -11.50 -15.54
C ASN A 41 2.54 -10.51 -14.96
N PRO A 42 2.80 -9.20 -15.02
CA PRO A 42 1.96 -8.18 -14.41
C PRO A 42 0.48 -8.28 -14.86
N GLY A 43 0.26 -8.49 -16.16
CA GLY A 43 -1.08 -8.59 -16.76
C GLY A 43 -1.96 -9.73 -16.22
N ARG A 44 -1.38 -10.79 -15.64
CA ARG A 44 -2.14 -11.85 -14.92
C ARG A 44 -2.00 -11.75 -13.41
N GLY A 45 -0.88 -11.21 -12.92
CA GLY A 45 -0.55 -11.12 -11.50
C GLY A 45 -1.47 -10.18 -10.73
N HIS A 46 -1.92 -9.08 -11.32
CA HIS A 46 -2.79 -8.10 -10.65
C HIS A 46 -4.10 -8.70 -10.13
N GLN A 47 -4.63 -9.74 -10.79
CA GLN A 47 -5.87 -10.40 -10.38
C GLN A 47 -5.76 -11.15 -9.05
N VAL A 48 -4.53 -11.46 -8.62
CA VAL A 48 -4.22 -12.19 -7.37
C VAL A 48 -3.27 -11.39 -6.47
N GLY A 49 -3.23 -10.07 -6.67
CA GLY A 49 -2.50 -9.14 -5.81
C GLY A 49 -0.99 -9.02 -6.09
N TYR A 50 -0.49 -9.49 -7.24
CA TYR A 50 0.92 -9.35 -7.60
C TYR A 50 1.15 -8.07 -8.39
N PHE A 51 1.96 -7.19 -7.85
CA PHE A 51 2.27 -5.86 -8.38
C PHE A 51 3.77 -5.76 -8.62
N ASP A 52 4.25 -6.45 -9.66
CA ASP A 52 5.65 -6.45 -10.04
C ASP A 52 5.98 -5.24 -10.91
N GLY A 53 7.12 -4.59 -10.69
CA GLY A 53 7.54 -3.50 -11.55
C GLY A 53 8.75 -2.73 -11.07
N TRP A 54 9.20 -1.76 -11.87
CA TRP A 54 10.31 -0.88 -11.53
C TRP A 54 9.88 0.21 -10.56
N GLY A 55 10.66 0.38 -9.50
CA GLY A 55 10.57 1.52 -8.59
C GLY A 55 11.39 2.71 -9.08
N THR A 56 11.06 3.90 -8.58
CA THR A 56 11.87 5.11 -8.78
C THR A 56 13.22 5.04 -8.05
N ASP A 57 13.36 4.11 -7.11
CA ASP A 57 14.61 3.80 -6.39
C ASP A 57 15.60 2.96 -7.23
N GLY A 58 15.24 2.62 -8.47
CA GLY A 58 16.07 1.82 -9.38
C GLY A 58 16.03 0.31 -9.08
N CYS A 59 15.24 -0.14 -8.11
CA CYS A 59 14.98 -1.56 -7.87
C CYS A 59 13.85 -2.05 -8.79
N TYR A 60 13.86 -3.33 -9.10
CA TYR A 60 12.66 -4.04 -9.51
C TYR A 60 12.01 -4.63 -8.26
N HIS A 61 10.74 -4.33 -8.05
CA HIS A 61 9.93 -4.83 -6.93
C HIS A 61 9.21 -6.07 -7.42
N TYR A 62 9.54 -7.22 -6.83
CA TYR A 62 9.02 -8.52 -7.23
C TYR A 62 8.17 -9.12 -6.11
N THR A 63 6.92 -9.47 -6.42
CA THR A 63 5.99 -10.07 -5.46
C THR A 63 6.40 -11.50 -5.14
N GLY A 64 6.45 -11.84 -3.86
CA GLY A 64 6.71 -13.18 -3.36
C GLY A 64 5.66 -14.20 -3.81
N GLU A 65 5.95 -15.49 -3.62
CA GLU A 65 5.02 -16.57 -3.89
C GLU A 65 4.10 -16.90 -2.70
N GLY A 66 2.96 -17.51 -3.03
CA GLY A 66 1.87 -17.84 -2.11
C GLY A 66 0.61 -17.10 -2.56
N GLN A 67 -0.49 -17.81 -2.82
CA GLN A 67 -1.72 -17.25 -3.39
C GLN A 67 -2.86 -17.09 -2.38
N THR A 68 -2.80 -17.79 -1.24
CA THR A 68 -3.83 -17.80 -0.21
C THR A 68 -3.21 -17.48 1.14
N GLY A 69 -3.84 -16.58 1.89
CA GLY A 69 -3.33 -16.11 3.18
C GLY A 69 -2.01 -15.35 3.10
N ASP A 70 -1.52 -14.96 4.28
CA ASP A 70 -0.27 -14.20 4.42
C ASP A 70 0.93 -14.98 3.87
N GLN A 71 1.75 -14.30 3.08
CA GLN A 71 2.96 -14.89 2.54
C GLN A 71 4.00 -15.05 3.64
N THR A 72 4.73 -16.17 3.59
CA THR A 72 5.81 -16.48 4.52
C THR A 72 7.14 -16.60 3.78
N MET A 73 8.24 -16.35 4.50
CA MET A 73 9.61 -16.51 3.99
C MET A 73 10.00 -17.99 3.88
N THR A 74 9.24 -18.77 3.11
CA THR A 74 9.46 -20.19 2.88
C THR A 74 9.57 -20.48 1.38
N ARG A 75 10.07 -21.68 1.02
CA ARG A 75 10.14 -22.17 -0.38
C ARG A 75 10.82 -21.16 -1.33
N GLY A 76 10.16 -20.71 -2.39
CA GLY A 76 10.69 -19.76 -3.36
C GLY A 76 11.09 -18.43 -2.73
N ASN A 77 10.30 -17.92 -1.76
CA ASN A 77 10.63 -16.70 -1.03
C ASN A 77 11.95 -16.86 -0.27
N SER A 78 12.14 -18.00 0.38
CA SER A 78 13.42 -18.35 1.04
C SER A 78 14.58 -18.45 0.04
N ALA A 79 14.33 -18.96 -1.17
CA ALA A 79 15.37 -19.07 -2.20
C ALA A 79 15.84 -17.69 -2.70
N ILE A 80 14.94 -16.70 -2.77
CA ILE A 80 15.31 -15.30 -3.04
C ILE A 80 16.10 -14.74 -1.86
N LEU A 81 15.58 -14.87 -0.64
CA LEU A 81 16.20 -14.33 0.57
C LEU A 81 17.65 -14.79 0.76
N HIS A 82 17.91 -16.09 0.55
CA HIS A 82 19.22 -16.69 0.81
C HIS A 82 20.09 -16.87 -0.44
N HIS A 83 19.70 -16.32 -1.61
CA HIS A 83 20.41 -16.59 -2.88
C HIS A 83 21.91 -16.32 -2.81
N VAL A 84 22.36 -15.20 -2.21
CA VAL A 84 23.80 -14.89 -2.06
C VAL A 84 24.51 -15.93 -1.19
N GLN A 85 23.91 -16.28 -0.04
CA GLN A 85 24.49 -17.24 0.91
C GLN A 85 24.59 -18.64 0.28
N GLU A 86 23.64 -19.00 -0.57
CA GLU A 86 23.62 -20.26 -1.32
C GLU A 86 24.43 -20.22 -2.63
N GLY A 87 25.08 -19.10 -2.95
CA GLY A 87 25.86 -18.93 -4.17
C GLY A 87 25.02 -19.00 -5.46
N ARG A 88 23.77 -18.53 -5.41
CA ARG A 88 22.81 -18.54 -6.52
C ARG A 88 22.59 -17.15 -7.09
N ALA A 89 22.52 -17.02 -8.41
CA ALA A 89 22.15 -15.78 -9.08
C ALA A 89 20.63 -15.68 -9.29
N LEU A 90 20.06 -14.46 -9.18
CA LEU A 90 18.67 -14.20 -9.54
C LEU A 90 18.60 -13.76 -11.00
N HIS A 91 17.77 -14.44 -11.79
CA HIS A 91 17.57 -14.11 -13.21
C HIS A 91 16.11 -13.78 -13.45
N LEU A 92 15.83 -12.55 -13.87
CA LEU A 92 14.47 -12.05 -14.07
C LEU A 92 14.04 -12.14 -15.53
N PHE A 93 12.80 -12.56 -15.74
CA PHE A 93 12.18 -12.70 -17.05
C PHE A 93 10.79 -12.07 -17.03
N ASP A 94 10.44 -11.36 -18.10
CA ASP A 94 9.12 -10.76 -18.30
C ASP A 94 8.30 -11.57 -19.32
N SER A 95 7.01 -11.77 -19.03
CA SER A 95 6.11 -12.53 -19.89
C SER A 95 5.60 -11.70 -21.07
N VAL A 96 6.27 -11.81 -22.23
CA VAL A 96 5.92 -11.05 -23.44
C VAL A 96 4.87 -11.69 -24.35
N ALA A 97 4.66 -13.02 -24.25
CA ALA A 97 3.58 -13.72 -24.93
C ALA A 97 3.29 -15.07 -24.25
N ARG A 98 2.22 -15.76 -24.65
CA ARG A 98 1.85 -17.06 -24.07
C ARG A 98 3.02 -18.06 -24.18
N GLY A 99 3.64 -18.37 -23.05
CA GLY A 99 4.76 -19.33 -22.94
C GLY A 99 6.12 -18.79 -23.42
N VAL A 100 6.21 -17.51 -23.80
CA VAL A 100 7.44 -16.86 -24.24
C VAL A 100 7.77 -15.73 -23.27
N VAL A 101 9.02 -15.70 -22.84
CA VAL A 101 9.54 -14.70 -21.90
C VAL A 101 10.73 -13.99 -22.51
N ALA A 102 10.88 -12.71 -22.17
CA ALA A 102 12.07 -11.92 -22.47
C ALA A 102 12.98 -11.89 -21.24
N TYR A 103 14.26 -12.15 -21.41
CA TYR A 103 15.23 -12.07 -20.32
C TYR A 103 15.52 -10.61 -20.00
N MET A 104 15.34 -10.20 -18.74
CA MET A 104 15.61 -8.83 -18.31
C MET A 104 17.07 -8.66 -17.91
N GLY A 105 17.65 -9.66 -17.22
CA GLY A 105 19.03 -9.66 -16.79
C GLY A 105 19.23 -10.33 -15.44
N GLU A 106 20.41 -10.14 -14.88
CA GLU A 106 20.82 -10.67 -13.57
C GLU A 106 20.63 -9.62 -12.47
N PHE A 107 20.17 -10.09 -11.31
CA PHE A 107 19.81 -9.26 -10.17
C PHE A 107 20.35 -9.86 -8.87
N ALA A 108 20.41 -9.02 -7.84
CA ALA A 108 20.63 -9.41 -6.46
C ALA A 108 19.64 -8.64 -5.56
N LEU A 109 19.40 -9.13 -4.34
CA LEU A 109 18.62 -8.37 -3.36
C LEU A 109 19.32 -7.05 -3.03
N ALA A 110 18.52 -5.99 -2.84
CA ALA A 110 19.00 -4.73 -2.30
C ALA A 110 19.62 -4.96 -0.91
N THR A 111 20.77 -4.32 -0.65
CA THR A 111 21.53 -4.51 0.61
C THR A 111 21.01 -3.66 1.77
N ASP A 112 20.26 -2.60 1.45
CA ASP A 112 19.60 -1.70 2.38
C ASP A 112 18.29 -2.34 2.90
N THR A 113 17.14 -2.04 2.30
CA THR A 113 15.86 -2.70 2.61
C THR A 113 15.57 -3.79 1.57
N PRO A 114 15.98 -5.06 1.77
CA PRO A 114 15.86 -6.11 0.74
C PRO A 114 14.43 -6.48 0.39
N TRP A 115 13.48 -6.27 1.31
CA TRP A 115 12.07 -6.58 1.12
C TRP A 115 11.21 -5.81 2.13
N TYR A 116 9.91 -5.75 1.87
CA TYR A 116 8.89 -5.19 2.76
C TYR A 116 7.56 -5.93 2.58
N TYR A 117 6.61 -5.73 3.49
CA TYR A 117 5.26 -6.26 3.36
C TYR A 117 4.32 -5.24 2.75
N ARG A 118 3.31 -5.71 2.03
CA ARG A 118 2.22 -4.89 1.51
C ARG A 118 0.90 -5.66 1.61
N ASP A 119 -0.19 -4.94 1.84
CA ASP A 119 -1.53 -5.51 1.71
C ASP A 119 -1.92 -5.69 0.24
N ALA A 120 -2.41 -6.88 -0.10
CA ALA A 120 -2.97 -7.19 -1.41
C ALA A 120 -4.17 -8.14 -1.26
N PRO A 121 -5.13 -8.14 -2.20
CA PRO A 121 -6.17 -9.16 -2.22
C PRO A 121 -5.55 -10.54 -2.51
N ASP A 122 -6.08 -11.58 -1.88
CA ASP A 122 -5.85 -12.97 -2.27
C ASP A 122 -6.75 -13.38 -3.45
N ALA A 123 -6.74 -14.68 -3.78
CA ALA A 123 -7.54 -15.22 -4.87
C ALA A 123 -9.05 -15.15 -4.61
N GLU A 124 -9.46 -15.05 -3.34
CA GLU A 124 -10.83 -14.94 -2.86
C GLU A 124 -11.27 -13.47 -2.68
N GLY A 125 -10.34 -12.52 -2.78
CA GLY A 125 -10.58 -11.09 -2.61
C GLY A 125 -10.39 -10.60 -1.17
N GLU A 126 -9.95 -11.46 -0.26
CA GLU A 126 -9.65 -11.11 1.12
C GLU A 126 -8.28 -10.42 1.21
N THR A 127 -8.16 -9.46 2.13
CA THR A 127 -6.88 -8.75 2.31
C THR A 127 -5.86 -9.65 3.00
N ARG A 128 -4.66 -9.72 2.45
CA ARG A 128 -3.53 -10.47 3.01
C ARG A 128 -2.22 -9.70 2.88
N SER A 129 -1.24 -10.10 3.68
CA SER A 129 0.12 -9.57 3.61
C SER A 129 0.94 -10.32 2.54
N VAL A 130 1.50 -9.60 1.57
CA VAL A 130 2.41 -10.11 0.55
C VAL A 130 3.82 -9.56 0.74
N ILE A 131 4.82 -10.36 0.40
CA ILE A 131 6.23 -9.97 0.45
C ILE A 131 6.59 -9.29 -0.87
N MET A 132 7.19 -8.10 -0.80
CA MET A 132 7.74 -7.39 -1.95
C MET A 132 9.26 -7.41 -1.85
N PHE A 133 9.94 -8.17 -2.72
CA PHE A 133 11.39 -8.18 -2.79
C PHE A 133 11.91 -7.01 -3.63
N ARG A 134 12.87 -6.26 -3.09
CA ARG A 134 13.61 -5.23 -3.83
C ARG A 134 14.87 -5.86 -4.40
N ILE A 135 14.91 -6.05 -5.73
CA ILE A 135 16.06 -6.61 -6.43
C ILE A 135 16.72 -5.55 -7.34
N LYS A 136 18.04 -5.42 -7.24
CA LYS A 136 18.86 -4.47 -8.00
C LYS A 136 19.62 -5.19 -9.12
N PRO A 137 19.72 -4.59 -10.33
CA PRO A 137 20.58 -5.11 -11.39
C PRO A 137 22.03 -5.29 -10.93
N THR A 138 22.66 -6.43 -11.25
CA THR A 138 24.11 -6.64 -11.03
C THR A 138 24.95 -6.40 -12.29
N GLY A 139 24.30 -6.15 -13.43
CA GLY A 139 24.94 -5.91 -14.71
C GLY A 139 23.98 -5.29 -15.73
N ALA A 140 24.24 -5.55 -17.02
CA ALA A 140 23.39 -5.06 -18.10
C ALA A 140 21.97 -5.66 -18.00
N VAL A 141 20.96 -4.79 -18.04
CA VAL A 141 19.54 -5.17 -18.01
C VAL A 141 18.76 -4.46 -19.12
N VAL A 142 17.69 -5.09 -19.59
CA VAL A 142 16.64 -4.41 -20.36
C VAL A 142 15.49 -4.10 -19.41
N LYS A 143 15.09 -2.83 -19.34
CA LYS A 143 13.91 -2.40 -18.59
C LYS A 143 12.65 -2.83 -19.34
N LEU A 144 12.06 -3.94 -18.89
CA LEU A 144 10.76 -4.45 -19.29
C LEU A 144 9.84 -4.51 -18.06
N GLY A 145 8.54 -4.70 -18.30
CA GLY A 145 7.51 -4.70 -17.27
C GLY A 145 6.90 -3.31 -17.05
N GLU A 146 6.20 -3.15 -15.93
CA GLU A 146 5.52 -1.91 -15.56
C GLU A 146 6.42 -1.05 -14.67
N ASP A 147 6.16 0.26 -14.65
CA ASP A 147 6.71 1.18 -13.66
C ASP A 147 5.70 1.30 -12.51
N LEU A 148 6.13 1.00 -11.29
CA LEU A 148 5.28 1.17 -10.11
C LEU A 148 5.16 2.65 -9.78
N ALA A 149 3.92 3.16 -9.81
CA ALA A 149 3.62 4.53 -9.41
C ALA A 149 3.97 4.82 -7.95
N PHE A 150 4.00 3.79 -7.10
CA PHE A 150 4.28 3.90 -5.67
C PHE A 150 5.19 2.77 -5.21
N THR A 151 6.27 3.15 -4.54
CA THR A 151 7.20 2.27 -3.82
C THR A 151 7.47 2.88 -2.44
N PRO A 152 7.93 2.08 -1.45
CA PRO A 152 8.26 2.59 -0.14
C PRO A 152 9.23 3.77 -0.23
N ARG A 153 8.96 4.80 0.54
CA ARG A 153 9.84 5.96 0.69
C ARG A 153 10.61 5.84 1.99
N ASP A 154 11.82 6.40 2.03
CA ASP A 154 12.65 6.38 3.24
C ASP A 154 12.16 7.36 4.32
N GLU A 155 11.37 8.36 3.92
CA GLU A 155 10.85 9.42 4.78
C GLU A 155 9.32 9.52 4.70
N ASP A 156 8.71 9.98 5.79
CA ASP A 156 7.30 10.29 5.86
C ASP A 156 6.95 11.41 4.88
N VAL A 157 5.85 11.25 4.14
CA VAL A 157 5.31 12.32 3.29
C VAL A 157 4.02 12.79 3.90
N VAL A 158 3.95 14.07 4.25
CA VAL A 158 2.76 14.69 4.83
C VAL A 158 2.41 15.93 4.03
N GLU A 159 1.31 15.87 3.30
CA GLU A 159 0.87 16.92 2.39
C GLU A 159 -0.55 17.38 2.75
N ASP A 160 -0.79 18.69 2.71
CA ASP A 160 -2.14 19.24 2.67
C ASP A 160 -2.73 19.07 1.27
N VAL A 161 -3.86 18.38 1.20
CA VAL A 161 -4.59 18.18 -0.05
C VAL A 161 -6.03 18.63 0.11
N GLU A 162 -6.66 19.02 -1.01
CA GLU A 162 -8.08 19.37 -1.03
C GLU A 162 -8.94 18.14 -0.68
N ILE A 163 -10.00 18.38 0.08
CA ILE A 163 -10.89 17.31 0.56
C ILE A 163 -11.54 16.55 -0.62
N GLU A 164 -11.87 17.23 -1.72
CA GLU A 164 -12.61 16.66 -2.85
C GLU A 164 -11.76 15.77 -3.79
N LYS A 165 -10.42 15.89 -3.75
CA LYS A 165 -9.52 15.05 -4.58
C LYS A 165 -9.49 13.58 -4.17
N HIS A 166 -10.11 13.23 -3.04
CA HIS A 166 -10.16 11.89 -2.47
C HIS A 166 -10.90 10.85 -3.30
N GLN A 167 -12.04 11.22 -3.89
CA GLN A 167 -12.86 10.25 -4.64
C GLN A 167 -12.08 9.71 -5.84
N THR A 168 -11.33 10.58 -6.50
CA THR A 168 -10.53 10.23 -7.68
C THR A 168 -9.27 9.43 -7.31
N GLU A 169 -8.54 9.80 -6.24
CA GLU A 169 -7.30 9.12 -5.86
C GLU A 169 -7.54 7.72 -5.25
N ARG A 170 -8.60 7.54 -4.44
CA ARG A 170 -8.98 6.20 -3.92
C ARG A 170 -9.38 5.24 -5.03
N MET A 171 -10.02 5.74 -6.09
CA MET A 171 -10.40 4.97 -7.28
C MET A 171 -9.19 4.42 -8.05
N LEU A 172 -8.06 5.13 -8.04
CA LEU A 172 -6.86 4.75 -8.79
C LEU A 172 -5.99 3.72 -8.04
N VAL A 173 -6.05 3.73 -6.70
CA VAL A 173 -5.22 2.84 -5.87
C VAL A 173 -5.90 1.49 -5.56
N ASN A 174 -7.23 1.43 -5.60
CA ASN A 174 -7.99 0.21 -5.35
C ASN A 174 -8.75 -0.28 -6.58
N SER A 175 -8.35 -1.45 -7.08
CA SER A 175 -9.17 -2.24 -8.00
C SER A 175 -10.46 -2.67 -7.28
N LYS A 176 -11.57 -1.96 -7.51
CA LYS A 176 -12.95 -2.36 -7.14
C LYS A 176 -13.20 -2.71 -5.66
N VAL A 177 -12.81 -1.87 -4.71
CA VAL A 177 -13.45 -1.91 -3.38
C VAL A 177 -14.76 -1.14 -3.49
N GLN A 178 -15.90 -1.82 -3.29
CA GLN A 178 -17.19 -1.17 -3.09
C GLN A 178 -17.03 -0.13 -1.98
N GLU A 179 -17.32 1.14 -2.25
CA GLU A 179 -17.47 2.15 -1.19
C GLU A 179 -18.37 1.58 -0.09
N ARG A 180 -17.83 1.46 1.13
CA ARG A 180 -18.59 0.90 2.24
C ARG A 180 -19.73 1.87 2.59
N GLU A 181 -20.92 1.37 2.93
CA GLU A 181 -22.07 2.24 3.28
C GLU A 181 -21.75 3.30 4.34
N ALA A 182 -20.81 3.00 5.25
CA ALA A 182 -20.34 3.95 6.26
C ALA A 182 -19.69 5.21 5.64
N GLU A 183 -18.85 5.05 4.61
CA GLU A 183 -18.16 6.16 3.93
C GLU A 183 -19.19 7.09 3.23
N ARG A 184 -20.26 6.51 2.68
CA ARG A 184 -21.37 7.28 2.08
C ARG A 184 -22.13 8.12 3.09
N ARG A 185 -22.19 7.70 4.37
CA ARG A 185 -22.84 8.45 5.45
C ARG A 185 -21.93 9.52 6.05
N GLU A 186 -20.62 9.35 5.97
CA GLU A 186 -19.61 10.28 6.47
C GLU A 186 -19.44 11.50 5.56
N ALA A 187 -19.45 11.32 4.23
CA ALA A 187 -19.18 12.39 3.27
C ALA A 187 -20.08 13.64 3.44
N PRO A 188 -21.42 13.52 3.60
CA PRO A 188 -22.27 14.70 3.83
C PRO A 188 -21.96 15.41 5.14
N LEU A 189 -21.62 14.66 6.20
CA LEU A 189 -21.29 15.23 7.51
C LEU A 189 -19.98 16.00 7.48
N VAL A 190 -18.96 15.45 6.80
CA VAL A 190 -17.66 16.13 6.58
C VAL A 190 -17.87 17.40 5.76
N SER A 191 -18.64 17.35 4.67
CA SER A 191 -18.94 18.52 3.85
C SER A 191 -19.64 19.62 4.66
N ALA A 192 -20.67 19.27 5.43
CA ALA A 192 -21.40 20.23 6.25
C ALA A 192 -20.51 20.90 7.30
N TYR A 193 -19.62 20.14 7.94
CA TYR A 193 -18.70 20.71 8.94
C TYR A 193 -17.59 21.55 8.32
N ARG A 194 -17.04 21.13 7.16
CA ARG A 194 -16.12 21.94 6.36
C ARG A 194 -16.74 23.29 6.02
N ASP A 195 -17.95 23.30 5.48
CA ASP A 195 -18.62 24.52 5.05
C ASP A 195 -18.91 25.44 6.26
N HIS A 196 -19.27 24.87 7.41
CA HIS A 196 -19.43 25.61 8.67
C HIS A 196 -18.14 26.32 9.11
N LEU A 197 -17.01 25.61 9.11
CA LEU A 197 -15.70 26.17 9.44
C LEU A 197 -15.27 27.25 8.43
N GLN A 198 -15.48 27.01 7.13
CA GLN A 198 -15.16 27.98 6.08
C GLN A 198 -15.99 29.26 6.19
N GLN A 199 -17.26 29.17 6.56
CA GLN A 199 -18.11 30.34 6.84
C GLN A 199 -17.60 31.16 8.04
N GLN A 200 -16.88 30.53 8.97
CA GLN A 200 -16.21 31.18 10.09
C GLN A 200 -14.82 31.72 9.72
N GLY A 201 -14.38 31.55 8.46
CA GLY A 201 -13.09 32.03 7.96
C GLY A 201 -11.94 31.05 8.15
N HIS A 202 -12.21 29.81 8.54
CA HIS A 202 -11.17 28.80 8.70
C HIS A 202 -10.70 28.26 7.36
N THR A 203 -9.41 27.95 7.26
CA THR A 203 -8.85 27.18 6.17
C THR A 203 -8.87 25.70 6.52
N VAL A 204 -9.57 24.91 5.70
CA VAL A 204 -9.81 23.49 5.94
C VAL A 204 -9.27 22.66 4.79
N THR A 205 -8.37 21.75 5.11
CA THR A 205 -7.75 20.78 4.20
C THR A 205 -8.00 19.37 4.72
N ARG A 206 -7.27 18.41 4.17
CA ARG A 206 -7.00 17.15 4.83
C ARG A 206 -5.53 16.79 4.63
N LYS A 207 -5.01 15.87 5.44
CA LYS A 207 -3.66 15.34 5.26
C LYS A 207 -3.68 14.10 4.38
N LYS A 208 -2.76 14.06 3.43
CA LYS A 208 -2.25 12.85 2.79
C LYS A 208 -0.96 12.46 3.51
N ILE A 209 -0.94 11.28 4.11
CA ILE A 209 0.19 10.78 4.89
C ILE A 209 0.68 9.49 4.23
N ILE A 210 1.95 9.43 3.83
CA ILE A 210 2.60 8.18 3.41
C ILE A 210 3.69 7.92 4.44
N PRO A 211 3.50 6.98 5.37
CA PRO A 211 4.55 6.63 6.32
C PRO A 211 5.82 6.12 5.62
N ALA A 212 6.97 6.40 6.20
CA ALA A 212 8.24 5.82 5.77
C ALA A 212 8.16 4.29 5.76
N GLY A 213 8.66 3.67 4.69
CA GLY A 213 8.59 2.22 4.49
C GLY A 213 7.24 1.71 3.94
N GLU A 214 6.20 2.54 3.91
CA GLU A 214 4.88 2.16 3.43
C GLU A 214 4.63 2.65 2.00
N VAL A 215 3.76 1.93 1.28
CA VAL A 215 3.33 2.30 -0.08
C VAL A 215 1.96 2.97 -0.06
N ARG A 216 1.12 2.64 0.92
CA ARG A 216 -0.27 3.06 0.97
C ARG A 216 -0.39 4.40 1.69
N ALA A 217 -0.92 5.39 0.99
CA ALA A 217 -1.28 6.66 1.60
C ALA A 217 -2.49 6.49 2.55
N LEU A 218 -2.34 7.04 3.75
CA LEU A 218 -3.41 7.35 4.68
C LEU A 218 -3.97 8.72 4.34
N TYR A 219 -5.26 8.89 4.55
CA TYR A 219 -5.93 10.17 4.36
C TYR A 219 -6.82 10.45 5.55
N THR A 220 -6.69 11.66 6.10
CA THR A 220 -7.57 12.15 7.15
C THR A 220 -8.90 12.61 6.55
N ASP A 221 -9.96 12.66 7.35
CA ASP A 221 -11.24 13.20 6.89
C ASP A 221 -11.18 14.72 6.75
N LEU A 222 -10.72 15.41 7.79
CA LEU A 222 -10.63 16.87 7.82
C LEU A 222 -9.49 17.35 8.72
N PHE A 223 -8.80 18.39 8.28
CA PHE A 223 -7.78 19.09 9.03
C PHE A 223 -8.02 20.60 8.95
N ASP A 224 -8.27 21.23 10.09
CA ASP A 224 -8.35 22.69 10.19
C ASP A 224 -6.94 23.24 10.41
N THR A 225 -6.39 23.90 9.40
CA THR A 225 -5.03 24.46 9.45
C THR A 225 -4.96 25.72 10.29
N THR A 226 -6.09 26.38 10.52
CA THR A 226 -6.22 27.62 11.30
C THR A 226 -5.97 27.34 12.76
N ASP A 227 -6.72 26.38 13.31
CA ASP A 227 -6.70 26.04 14.73
C ASP A 227 -5.86 24.79 15.05
N GLN A 228 -5.25 24.17 14.02
CA GLN A 228 -4.48 22.93 14.14
C GLN A 228 -5.30 21.80 14.76
N VAL A 229 -6.50 21.56 14.22
CA VAL A 229 -7.41 20.51 14.68
C VAL A 229 -7.52 19.41 13.63
N LEU A 230 -7.16 18.19 14.04
CA LEU A 230 -7.37 16.98 13.27
C LEU A 230 -8.73 16.38 13.62
N VAL A 231 -9.57 16.16 12.61
CA VAL A 231 -10.95 15.70 12.76
C VAL A 231 -11.16 14.40 12.00
N GLU A 232 -11.71 13.41 12.71
CA GLU A 232 -12.12 12.12 12.13
C GLU A 232 -13.64 12.00 12.26
N ALA A 233 -14.31 11.76 11.14
CA ALA A 233 -15.75 11.63 11.07
C ALA A 233 -16.16 10.15 11.15
N LYS A 234 -17.34 9.91 11.70
CA LYS A 234 -17.97 8.58 11.66
C LYS A 234 -19.44 8.68 11.30
N GLY A 235 -19.92 7.72 10.50
CA GLY A 235 -21.32 7.66 10.08
C GLY A 235 -22.31 7.19 11.15
N SER A 236 -21.85 6.93 12.38
CA SER A 236 -22.69 6.46 13.50
C SER A 236 -22.10 6.87 14.86
N VAL A 237 -22.94 6.89 15.90
CA VAL A 237 -22.56 7.21 17.29
C VAL A 237 -22.22 5.96 18.13
N THR A 238 -21.95 4.81 17.49
CA THR A 238 -21.70 3.56 18.22
C THR A 238 -20.34 3.60 18.91
N ARG A 239 -20.19 2.85 20.01
CA ARG A 239 -18.89 2.73 20.71
C ARG A 239 -17.78 2.23 19.79
N GLU A 240 -18.09 1.29 18.90
CA GLU A 240 -17.13 0.76 17.92
C GLU A 240 -16.62 1.86 16.99
N ALA A 241 -17.54 2.66 16.42
CA ALA A 241 -17.18 3.78 15.57
C ALA A 241 -16.33 4.82 16.30
N VAL A 242 -16.69 5.18 17.54
CA VAL A 242 -15.92 6.12 18.37
C VAL A 242 -14.52 5.59 18.68
N ARG A 243 -14.39 4.31 19.06
CA ARG A 243 -13.07 3.70 19.32
C ARG A 243 -12.20 3.67 18.07
N MET A 244 -12.80 3.37 16.92
CA MET A 244 -12.10 3.41 15.64
C MET A 244 -11.60 4.82 15.33
N ALA A 245 -12.46 5.84 15.50
CA ALA A 245 -12.09 7.24 15.27
C ALA A 245 -10.92 7.67 16.15
N ILE A 246 -10.95 7.34 17.45
CA ILE A 246 -9.84 7.62 18.37
C ILE A 246 -8.55 6.96 17.87
N GLY A 247 -8.61 5.68 17.48
CA GLY A 247 -7.45 4.95 16.94
C GLY A 247 -6.85 5.64 15.71
N GLN A 248 -7.69 6.02 14.75
CA GLN A 248 -7.26 6.73 13.54
C GLN A 248 -6.67 8.11 13.84
N LEU A 249 -7.29 8.88 14.74
CA LEU A 249 -6.76 10.18 15.17
C LEU A 249 -5.36 10.05 15.78
N TYR A 250 -5.16 9.05 16.65
CA TYR A 250 -3.85 8.78 17.24
C TYR A 250 -2.83 8.26 16.25
N ASP A 251 -3.26 7.48 15.26
CA ASP A 251 -2.39 7.02 14.18
C ASP A 251 -1.85 8.23 13.39
N TYR A 252 -2.75 9.06 12.87
CA TYR A 252 -2.40 10.20 12.01
C TYR A 252 -1.64 11.30 12.74
N ARG A 253 -2.00 11.60 14.00
CA ARG A 253 -1.39 12.67 14.82
C ARG A 253 0.15 12.58 14.88
N ARG A 254 0.70 11.37 14.83
CA ARG A 254 2.16 11.13 14.93
C ARG A 254 2.97 11.77 13.81
N TYR A 255 2.32 12.05 12.67
CA TYR A 255 2.97 12.60 11.49
C TYR A 255 2.78 14.12 11.34
N ILE A 256 1.93 14.75 12.16
CA ILE A 256 1.55 16.16 11.98
C ILE A 256 2.28 17.03 13.01
N THR A 257 3.00 18.04 12.51
CA THR A 257 3.71 19.04 13.32
C THR A 257 3.23 20.46 12.93
N PRO A 258 2.87 21.33 13.90
CA PRO A 258 2.80 21.08 15.33
C PRO A 258 1.75 20.01 15.67
N THR A 259 1.89 19.39 16.84
CA THR A 259 0.98 18.33 17.28
C THR A 259 -0.46 18.86 17.36
N PRO A 260 -1.40 18.33 16.56
CA PRO A 260 -2.74 18.89 16.48
C PRO A 260 -3.60 18.51 17.69
N ALA A 261 -4.60 19.36 17.98
CA ALA A 261 -5.73 18.97 18.80
C ALA A 261 -6.60 17.96 18.06
N LEU A 262 -7.30 17.09 18.79
CA LEU A 262 -8.09 16.01 18.20
C LEU A 262 -9.59 16.26 18.37
N ALA A 263 -10.38 15.90 17.36
CA ALA A 263 -11.82 15.86 17.48
C ALA A 263 -12.47 14.71 16.70
N VAL A 264 -13.56 14.16 17.26
CA VAL A 264 -14.39 13.16 16.62
C VAL A 264 -15.70 13.81 16.17
N LEU A 265 -15.99 13.78 14.87
CA LEU A 265 -17.20 14.32 14.28
C LEU A 265 -18.26 13.23 14.11
N LEU A 266 -19.42 13.41 14.74
CA LEU A 266 -20.51 12.43 14.79
C LEU A 266 -21.83 13.01 14.24
N PRO A 267 -22.75 12.17 13.73
CA PRO A 267 -23.97 12.64 13.09
C PRO A 267 -25.02 13.15 14.11
N ALA A 268 -24.85 12.83 15.39
CA ALA A 268 -25.71 13.25 16.49
C ALA A 268 -24.93 13.19 17.81
N ARG A 269 -25.48 13.81 18.87
CA ARG A 269 -24.90 13.73 20.22
C ARG A 269 -24.81 12.27 20.70
N PRO A 270 -23.61 11.75 21.05
CA PRO A 270 -23.48 10.41 21.60
C PRO A 270 -23.88 10.38 23.08
N GLN A 271 -23.94 9.18 23.66
CA GLN A 271 -24.13 9.03 25.11
C GLN A 271 -22.97 9.69 25.89
N GLN A 272 -23.25 10.17 27.11
CA GLN A 272 -22.26 10.88 27.93
C GLN A 272 -20.98 10.07 28.14
N ASP A 273 -21.09 8.76 28.37
CA ASP A 273 -19.93 7.88 28.53
C ASP A 273 -18.98 7.91 27.31
N LEU A 274 -19.50 8.06 26.08
CA LEU A 274 -18.66 8.14 24.89
C LEU A 274 -18.02 9.53 24.73
N ILE A 275 -18.68 10.59 25.23
CA ILE A 275 -18.08 11.91 25.34
C ILE A 275 -16.91 11.86 26.32
N ASP A 276 -17.13 11.25 27.50
CA ASP A 276 -16.11 11.08 28.53
C ASP A 276 -14.94 10.22 28.03
N LEU A 277 -15.19 9.18 27.22
CA LEU A 277 -14.17 8.37 26.55
C LEU A 277 -13.30 9.20 25.61
N CYS A 278 -13.91 10.02 24.74
CA CYS A 278 -13.18 10.90 23.83
C CYS A 278 -12.33 11.90 24.63
N ASN A 279 -12.93 12.58 25.60
CA ASN A 279 -12.25 13.58 26.43
C ASN A 279 -11.10 12.98 27.23
N GLY A 280 -11.30 11.80 27.84
CA GLY A 280 -10.25 11.05 28.51
C GLY A 280 -9.12 10.59 27.57
N SER A 281 -9.43 10.47 26.27
CA SER A 281 -8.46 10.20 25.20
C SER A 281 -7.89 11.48 24.58
N GLY A 282 -8.18 12.67 25.10
CA GLY A 282 -7.68 13.95 24.57
C GLY A 282 -8.32 14.39 23.24
N ALA A 283 -9.44 13.79 22.84
CA ALA A 283 -10.22 14.18 21.67
C ALA A 283 -11.55 14.81 22.10
N ARG A 284 -11.91 15.96 21.53
CA ARG A 284 -13.24 16.57 21.72
C ARG A 284 -14.28 15.87 20.84
N VAL A 285 -15.56 16.02 21.14
CA VAL A 285 -16.63 15.49 20.28
C VAL A 285 -17.41 16.62 19.65
N ILE A 286 -17.72 16.48 18.36
CA ILE A 286 -18.46 17.45 17.57
C ILE A 286 -19.71 16.79 16.99
N TRP A 287 -20.87 17.47 17.04
CA TRP A 287 -22.09 17.00 16.37
C TRP A 287 -22.98 18.18 15.92
N PRO A 288 -23.85 17.99 14.90
CA PRO A 288 -24.81 19.00 14.49
C PRO A 288 -25.87 19.30 15.56
N ASP A 289 -26.24 20.57 15.75
CA ASP A 289 -27.30 20.99 16.69
C ASP A 289 -28.52 21.65 16.02
N GLY A 290 -28.59 21.56 14.70
CA GLY A 290 -29.68 22.08 13.87
C GLY A 290 -29.34 23.40 13.17
N THR A 291 -28.59 24.30 13.81
CA THR A 291 -28.14 25.57 13.19
C THR A 291 -26.63 25.66 13.00
N GLY A 292 -25.87 24.79 13.64
CA GLY A 292 -24.43 24.68 13.48
C GLY A 292 -23.91 23.38 14.06
N PHE A 293 -22.79 23.47 14.78
CA PHE A 293 -22.14 22.33 15.43
C PHE A 293 -21.83 22.66 16.88
N GLN A 294 -22.04 21.68 17.76
CA GLN A 294 -21.71 21.75 19.18
C GLN A 294 -20.45 20.97 19.51
N LEU A 295 -19.76 21.42 20.55
CA LEU A 295 -18.60 20.78 21.14
C LEU A 295 -19.00 20.13 22.48
N GLY A 296 -18.50 18.92 22.72
CA GLY A 296 -18.61 18.19 23.99
C GLY A 296 -17.30 17.55 24.43
#